data_AF-A0A101DA79-F1
#
_entry.id   AF-A0A101DA79-F1
#
_cell.length_a   1.000
_cell.length_b   1.000
_cell.length_c   1.000
_cell.angle_alpha   90.00
_cell.angle_beta   90.00
_cell.angle_gamma   90.00
#
_symmetry.space_group_name_H-M   'P 1'
#
loop_
_entity.id
_entity.type
_entity.pdbx_description
1 polymer ?
#
loop_
_entity_poly.entity_id
_entity_poly.type
_entity_poly.pdbx_seq_one_letter_code
_entity_poly.pdbx_strand_id
1 'polypeptide(L)' 'WDIPAIHAATLASQRRRRLVAEALSQGKLTSWDHQPWVDASQQYMRNHIDLDDLERRARFPQV' A
#
# COMPACT_ATOMS: atom_id res chain seq x y z
N TRP A 1 -32.13 5.17 -10.56
CA TRP A 1 -31.40 5.55 -9.33
C TRP A 1 -32.15 6.66 -8.62
N ASP A 2 -32.14 6.66 -7.28
CA ASP A 2 -32.67 7.76 -6.47
C ASP A 2 -31.63 8.89 -6.40
N ILE A 3 -31.79 9.89 -7.27
CA ILE A 3 -30.85 11.00 -7.39
C ILE A 3 -30.84 11.89 -6.13
N PRO A 4 -32.00 12.28 -5.55
CA PRO A 4 -32.02 13.03 -4.30
C PRO A 4 -31.29 12.33 -3.14
N ALA A 5 -31.51 11.02 -2.96
CA ALA A 5 -30.84 10.26 -1.90
C ALA A 5 -29.32 10.21 -2.10
N ILE A 6 -28.86 9.98 -3.34
CA ILE A 6 -27.42 9.98 -3.68
C ILE A 6 -26.80 11.36 -3.42
N HIS A 7 -27.49 12.44 -3.78
CA HIS A 7 -27.02 13.80 -3.55
C HIS A 7 -26.85 14.09 -2.05
N ALA A 8 -27.86 13.74 -1.24
CA ALA A 8 -27.80 13.91 0.22
C ALA A 8 -26.65 13.10 0.85
N ALA A 9 -26.50 11.83 0.45
CA ALA A 9 -25.42 10.96 0.94
C ALA A 9 -24.02 11.49 0.57
N THR A 10 -23.88 12.04 -0.65
CA THR A 10 -22.63 12.64 -1.13
C THR A 10 -22.26 13.88 -0.31
N LEU A 11 -23.21 14.79 -0.09
CA LEU A 11 -22.99 15.98 0.73
C LEU A 11 -22.62 15.62 2.18
N ALA A 12 -23.29 14.61 2.76
CA ALA A 12 -22.96 14.11 4.09
C ALA A 12 -21.54 13.52 4.16
N SER A 13 -21.11 12.78 3.14
CA SER A 13 -19.73 12.26 3.02
C SER A 13 -18.69 13.36 2.89
N GLN A 14 -18.96 14.39 2.10
CA GLN A 14 -18.07 15.54 1.95
C GLN A 14 -17.89 16.30 3.27
N ARG A 15 -18.98 16.59 4.00
CA ARG A 15 -18.93 17.29 5.30
C ARG A 15 -18.08 16.54 6.32
N ARG A 16 -18.29 15.22 6.44
CA ARG A 16 -17.51 14.36 7.35
C ARG A 16 -16.01 14.37 7.02
N ARG A 17 -15.67 14.24 5.74
CA ARG A 17 -14.26 14.21 5.32
C ARG A 17 -13.55 15.54 5.53
N ARG A 18 -14.21 16.69 5.32
CA ARG A 18 -13.61 18.00 5.58
C ARG A 18 -13.22 18.17 7.05
N LEU A 19 -14.12 17.82 7.96
CA LEU A 19 -13.86 17.87 9.40
C LEU A 19 -12.65 16.99 9.80
N VAL A 20 -12.64 15.74 9.34
CA VAL A 20 -11.55 14.80 9.67
C VAL A 20 -10.23 15.22 9.03
N ALA A 21 -10.25 15.69 7.78
CA ALA A 21 -9.03 16.14 7.09
C ALA A 21 -8.40 17.37 7.78
N GLU A 22 -9.22 18.32 8.24
CA GLU A 22 -8.75 19.46 9.03
C GLU A 22 -8.06 18.99 10.32
N ALA A 23 -8.70 18.09 11.09
CA ALA A 23 -8.12 17.53 12.30
C ALA A 23 -6.83 16.73 12.06
N LEU A 24 -6.78 15.89 11.01
CA LEU A 24 -5.59 15.08 10.68
C LEU A 24 -4.42 15.92 10.15
N SER A 25 -4.67 17.16 9.71
CA SER A 25 -3.63 18.09 9.26
C SER A 25 -2.93 18.82 10.40
N GLN A 26 -3.44 18.71 11.63
CA GLN A 26 -2.86 19.33 12.82
C GLN A 26 -1.87 18.39 13.52
N GLY A 27 -0.71 18.91 13.94
CA GLY A 27 0.30 18.15 14.64
C GLY A 27 1.14 17.25 13.73
N LYS A 28 1.44 16.02 14.17
CA LYS A 28 2.25 15.07 13.38
C LYS A 28 1.37 14.35 12.36
N LEU A 29 1.63 14.63 11.08
CA LEU A 29 0.99 13.91 9.98
C LEU A 29 1.35 12.42 10.00
N THR A 30 0.34 11.57 9.94
CA THR A 30 0.50 10.12 9.75
C THR A 30 0.07 9.77 8.33
N SER A 31 1.02 9.36 7.49
CA SER A 31 0.71 8.97 6.11
C SER A 31 -0.06 7.64 6.06
N TRP A 32 -0.94 7.52 5.07
CA TRP A 32 -1.66 6.29 4.72
C TRP A 32 -1.09 5.62 3.47
N ASP A 33 0.02 6.13 2.95
CA ASP A 33 0.69 5.57 1.79
C ASP A 33 1.13 4.14 2.11
N HIS A 34 0.80 3.21 1.22
CA HIS A 34 1.27 1.84 1.35
C HIS A 34 2.79 1.82 1.16
N GLN A 35 3.50 1.45 2.22
CA GLN A 35 4.94 1.18 2.15
C GLN A 35 5.13 -0.33 1.96
N PRO A 36 5.43 -0.81 0.74
CA PRO A 36 5.76 -2.21 0.57
C PRO A 36 7.06 -2.50 1.31
N TRP A 37 7.04 -3.56 2.12
CA TRP A 37 8.23 -4.06 2.77
C TRP A 37 8.79 -5.21 1.96
N VAL A 38 10.10 -5.15 1.76
CA VAL A 38 10.84 -6.20 1.09
C VAL A 38 12.03 -6.53 1.95
N ASP A 39 12.13 -7.78 2.37
CA ASP A 39 13.24 -8.24 3.18
C ASP A 39 14.52 -8.33 2.34
N ALA A 40 15.29 -7.24 2.33
CA ALA A 40 16.55 -7.21 1.62
C ALA A 40 17.50 -8.33 2.07
N SER A 41 17.42 -8.80 3.33
CA SER A 41 18.29 -9.87 3.83
C SER A 41 18.03 -11.23 3.17
N GLN A 42 16.86 -11.41 2.55
CA GLN A 42 16.46 -12.64 1.86
C GLN A 42 16.47 -12.47 0.33
N GLN A 43 16.80 -11.29 -0.19
CA GLN A 43 16.90 -11.05 -1.62
C GLN A 43 18.29 -11.36 -2.17
N TYR A 44 18.30 -11.88 -3.40
CA TYR A 44 19.50 -12.19 -4.18
C TYR A 44 20.43 -13.18 -3.45
N MET A 45 21.71 -13.22 -3.85
CA MET A 45 22.68 -14.12 -3.23
C MET A 45 22.96 -13.69 -1.79
N ARG A 46 22.80 -14.66 -0.88
CA ARG A 46 23.14 -14.55 0.53
C ARG A 46 23.89 -15.82 0.93
N ASN A 47 24.85 -15.69 1.84
CA ASN A 47 25.72 -16.81 2.22
C ASN A 47 24.97 -17.99 2.87
N HIS A 48 23.75 -17.76 3.38
CA HIS A 48 22.88 -18.80 3.93
C HIS A 48 21.95 -19.45 2.88
N ILE A 49 22.07 -19.09 1.61
CA ILE A 49 21.26 -19.62 0.50
C ILE A 49 22.19 -20.42 -0.43
N ASP A 50 21.79 -21.65 -0.77
CA ASP A 50 22.49 -22.46 -1.76
C ASP A 50 22.44 -21.80 -3.15
N LEU A 51 23.62 -21.66 -3.77
CA LEU A 51 23.80 -20.92 -5.00
C LEU A 51 23.11 -21.59 -6.19
N ASP A 52 23.18 -22.91 -6.29
CA ASP A 52 22.62 -23.67 -7.42
C ASP A 52 21.08 -23.60 -7.41
N ASP A 53 20.49 -23.66 -6.22
CA ASP A 53 19.05 -23.54 -6.03
C ASP A 53 18.52 -22.12 -6.21
N LEU A 54 19.31 -21.10 -5.87
CA LEU A 54 18.97 -19.71 -6.13
C LEU A 54 18.98 -19.41 -7.64
N GLU A 55 20.03 -19.82 -8.35
CA GLU A 55 20.17 -19.60 -9.78
C GLU A 55 19.06 -20.30 -10.58
N ARG A 56 18.70 -21.54 -10.21
CA ARG A 56 17.58 -22.27 -10.84
C ARG A 56 16.24 -21.55 -10.65
N ARG A 57 15.98 -20.99 -9.47
CA ARG A 57 14.71 -20.29 -9.15
C ARG A 57 14.64 -18.91 -9.79
N ALA A 58 15.76 -18.21 -9.88
CA ALA A 58 15.81 -16.85 -10.43
C ALA A 58 15.84 -16.81 -11.96
N ARG A 59 16.12 -17.93 -12.62
CA ARG A 59 16.24 -18.01 -14.09
C ARG A 59 14.92 -18.41 -14.75
N PHE A 60 14.50 -17.62 -15.74
CA PHE A 60 13.35 -17.92 -16.59
C PHE A 60 13.60 -17.45 -18.04
N PRO A 61 13.26 -18.23 -19.08
CA PRO A 61 12.74 -19.60 -19.03
C PRO A 61 13.80 -20.60 -18.54
N GLN A 62 13.34 -21.70 -17.96
CA GLN A 62 14.22 -22.81 -17.58
C GLN A 62 14.55 -23.63 -18.84
N VAL A 63 15.83 -23.93 -19.03
CA VAL A 63 16.33 -24.79 -20.12
C VAL A 63 16.26 -26.25 -19.68
#